data_AF-A0A946BH71-F1
#
_entry.id   AF-A0A946BH71-F1
#
_cell.length_a   1.000
_cell.length_b   1.000
_cell.length_c   1.000
_cell.angle_alpha   90.00
_cell.angle_beta   90.00
_cell.angle_gamma   90.00
#
_symmetry.space_group_name_H-M   'P 1'
#
loop_
_entity.id
_entity.type
_entity.pdbx_description
1 polymer ?
#
loop_
_entity_poly.entity_id
_entity_poly.type
_entity_poly.pdbx_seq_one_letter_code
_entity_poly.pdbx_strand_id
1 'polypeptide(L)'
;LIPVGIFAWIAFSLPSIMVNYSYVLNVLSDPLGYGWDIFGTAHVSFNPFHPEIVPLIQGLLLLTGLYFGINRVYLSLTGLIAEPSKRKKTILLPALFALAVVNIFLKLYLG
;
A
#
# COMPACT_ATOMS: atom_id res chain seq x y z
N LEU A 1 8.47 6.85 -9.78
CA LEU A 1 7.01 6.81 -9.58
C LEU A 1 6.45 5.39 -9.42
N ILE A 2 7.07 4.35 -10.00
CA ILE A 2 6.61 2.95 -9.83
C ILE A 2 6.39 2.56 -8.35
N PRO A 3 7.32 2.83 -7.41
CA PRO A 3 7.08 2.52 -6.00
C PRO A 3 5.88 3.26 -5.41
N VAL A 4 5.67 4.54 -5.75
CA VAL A 4 4.52 5.31 -5.25
C VAL A 4 3.21 4.65 -5.70
N GLY A 5 3.10 4.27 -6.97
CA GLY A 5 1.91 3.65 -7.52
C GLY A 5 1.60 2.29 -6.89
N ILE A 6 2.58 1.40 -6.75
CA ILE A 6 2.33 0.08 -6.17
C ILE A 6 1.96 0.17 -4.69
N PHE A 7 2.61 1.05 -3.92
CA PHE A 7 2.27 1.23 -2.50
C PHE A 7 0.91 1.90 -2.31
N ALA A 8 0.52 2.83 -3.19
CA ALA A 8 -0.84 3.37 -3.19
C ALA A 8 -1.89 2.30 -3.49
N TRP A 9 -1.61 1.41 -4.45
CA TRP A 9 -2.49 0.28 -4.76
C TRP A 9 -2.59 -0.73 -3.59
N ILE A 10 -1.47 -1.04 -2.92
CA ILE A 10 -1.48 -1.88 -1.71
C ILE A 10 -2.28 -1.20 -0.59
N ALA A 11 -2.04 0.09 -0.34
CA ALA A 11 -2.77 0.85 0.67
C ALA A 11 -4.28 0.90 0.40
N PHE A 12 -4.69 0.92 -0.87
CA PHE A 12 -6.10 0.83 -1.25
C PHE A 12 -6.68 -0.59 -1.06
N SER A 13 -5.91 -1.64 -1.39
CA SER A 13 -6.42 -3.01 -1.47
C SER A 13 -6.41 -3.76 -0.12
N LEU A 14 -5.36 -3.54 0.69
CA LEU A 14 -5.15 -4.24 1.96
C LEU A 14 -6.31 -4.09 2.97
N PRO A 15 -6.95 -2.92 3.14
CA PRO A 15 -8.10 -2.77 4.03
C PRO A 15 -9.23 -3.75 3.73
N SER A 16 -9.50 -4.02 2.45
CA SER A 16 -10.56 -4.95 2.04
C SER A 16 -10.28 -6.36 2.53
N ILE A 17 -9.00 -6.78 2.54
CA ILE A 17 -8.58 -8.07 3.08
C ILE A 17 -8.65 -8.06 4.61
N MET A 18 -8.20 -6.98 5.27
CA MET A 18 -8.23 -6.88 6.74
C MET A 18 -9.66 -6.95 7.30
N VAL A 19 -10.64 -6.33 6.65
CA VAL A 19 -12.04 -6.37 7.09
C VAL A 19 -12.68 -7.73 6.80
N ASN A 20 -12.32 -8.35 5.68
CA ASN A 20 -12.97 -9.58 5.20
C ASN A 20 -12.11 -10.85 5.36
N TYR A 21 -11.08 -10.84 6.22
CA TYR A 21 -10.16 -11.98 6.32
C TYR A 21 -10.87 -13.27 6.74
N SER A 22 -11.86 -13.17 7.64
CA SER A 22 -12.68 -14.30 8.09
C SER A 22 -13.42 -14.96 6.93
N TYR A 23 -13.97 -14.16 6.02
CA TYR A 23 -14.59 -14.67 4.79
C TYR A 23 -13.59 -15.39 3.89
N VAL A 24 -12.38 -14.83 3.71
CA VAL A 24 -11.32 -15.48 2.93
C VAL A 24 -10.97 -16.85 3.53
N LEU A 25 -10.86 -16.94 4.86
CA LEU A 25 -10.60 -18.21 5.55
C LEU A 25 -11.74 -19.22 5.36
N ASN A 26 -13.00 -18.77 5.49
CA ASN A 26 -14.16 -19.62 5.32
C ASN A 26 -14.20 -20.23 3.91
N VAL A 27 -13.99 -19.41 2.87
CA VAL A 27 -13.99 -19.86 1.47
C VAL A 27 -12.81 -20.77 1.15
N LEU A 28 -11.65 -20.58 1.80
CA LEU A 28 -10.52 -21.50 1.63
C LEU A 28 -10.78 -22.86 2.30
N SER A 29 -11.45 -22.88 3.46
CA SER A 29 -11.79 -24.12 4.16
C SER A 29 -12.96 -24.89 3.55
N ASP A 30 -13.96 -24.19 3.01
CA ASP A 30 -15.12 -24.78 2.33
C ASP A 30 -15.39 -24.10 0.97
N PRO A 31 -14.53 -24.31 -0.05
CA PRO A 31 -14.63 -23.61 -1.33
C PRO A 31 -15.90 -23.93 -2.12
N LEU A 32 -16.53 -25.09 -1.88
CA LEU A 32 -17.72 -25.54 -2.59
C LEU A 32 -19.00 -25.51 -1.71
N GLY A 33 -18.89 -25.17 -0.43
CA GLY A 33 -20.05 -25.11 0.47
C GLY A 33 -20.60 -26.48 0.85
N TYR A 34 -19.79 -27.54 0.78
CA TYR A 34 -20.22 -28.92 1.08
C TYR A 34 -20.08 -29.27 2.57
N GLY A 35 -19.76 -28.30 3.42
CA GLY A 35 -19.45 -28.53 4.82
C GLY A 35 -18.04 -29.07 5.04
N TRP A 36 -17.13 -28.82 4.09
CA TRP A 36 -15.72 -29.14 4.28
C TRP A 36 -15.10 -28.20 5.34
N ASP A 37 -14.05 -28.67 6.00
CA ASP A 37 -13.28 -27.84 6.92
C ASP A 37 -11.77 -28.13 6.77
N ILE A 38 -11.26 -27.85 5.57
CA ILE A 38 -9.89 -28.25 5.16
C ILE A 38 -8.82 -27.65 6.08
N PHE A 39 -9.03 -26.42 6.57
CA PHE A 39 -8.07 -25.72 7.43
C PHE A 39 -8.59 -25.49 8.86
N GLY A 40 -9.73 -26.06 9.25
CA GLY A 40 -10.30 -25.83 10.58
C GLY A 40 -10.93 -24.44 10.74
N THR A 41 -11.19 -23.73 9.64
CA THR A 41 -11.64 -22.33 9.63
C THR A 41 -12.97 -22.11 8.92
N ALA A 42 -13.70 -23.14 8.49
CA ALA A 42 -14.97 -22.97 7.77
C ALA A 42 -16.06 -22.22 8.57
N HIS A 43 -15.94 -22.21 9.90
CA HIS A 43 -16.94 -21.64 10.81
C HIS A 43 -16.42 -20.41 11.58
N VAL A 44 -15.33 -19.79 11.12
CA VAL A 44 -14.84 -18.56 11.72
C VAL A 44 -15.90 -17.47 11.54
N SER A 45 -16.40 -16.95 12.67
CA SER A 45 -17.37 -15.86 12.67
C SER A 45 -16.76 -14.57 12.11
N PHE A 46 -17.60 -13.74 11.52
CA PHE A 46 -17.18 -12.42 11.03
C PHE A 46 -16.61 -11.60 12.18
N ASN A 47 -15.33 -11.28 12.06
CA ASN A 47 -14.59 -10.43 12.97
C ASN A 47 -13.61 -9.59 12.14
N PRO A 48 -13.77 -8.26 12.04
CA PRO A 48 -12.83 -7.41 11.33
C PRO A 48 -11.46 -7.34 12.02
N PHE A 49 -10.38 -7.33 11.25
CA PHE A 49 -9.04 -7.18 11.82
C PHE A 49 -8.74 -5.70 12.10
N HIS A 50 -8.99 -5.25 13.34
CA HIS A 50 -8.67 -3.91 13.86
C HIS A 50 -8.92 -2.76 12.86
N PRO A 51 -10.19 -2.45 12.51
CA PRO A 51 -10.51 -1.38 11.56
C PRO A 51 -9.92 -0.02 11.93
N GLU A 52 -9.73 0.25 13.21
CA GLU A 52 -9.20 1.50 13.76
C GLU A 52 -7.74 1.78 13.37
N ILE A 53 -6.94 0.75 13.08
CA ILE A 53 -5.53 0.92 12.67
C ILE A 53 -5.35 0.99 11.15
N VAL A 54 -6.42 0.79 10.38
CA VAL A 54 -6.38 0.78 8.91
C VAL A 54 -5.80 2.10 8.36
N PRO A 55 -6.26 3.30 8.77
CA PRO A 55 -5.71 4.54 8.24
C PRO A 55 -4.21 4.72 8.53
N LEU A 56 -3.75 4.24 9.69
CA LEU A 56 -2.34 4.26 10.06
C LEU A 56 -1.51 3.37 9.11
N ILE A 57 -1.95 2.14 8.86
CA ILE A 57 -1.28 1.21 7.94
C ILE A 57 -1.23 1.78 6.52
N GLN A 58 -2.35 2.32 6.03
CA GLN A 58 -2.42 2.95 4.72
C GLN A 58 -1.45 4.13 4.62
N GLY A 59 -1.38 4.98 5.65
CA GLY A 59 -0.44 6.10 5.72
C GLY A 59 1.01 5.64 5.68
N LEU A 60 1.38 4.64 6.48
CA LEU A 60 2.74 4.07 6.48
C LEU A 60 3.13 3.49 5.12
N LEU A 61 2.21 2.79 4.44
CA LEU A 61 2.44 2.27 3.10
C LEU A 61 2.69 3.41 2.09
N LEU A 62 1.87 4.46 2.10
CA LEU A 62 2.06 5.61 1.21
C LEU A 62 3.41 6.32 1.43
N LEU A 63 3.79 6.55 2.69
CA LEU A 63 5.07 7.18 3.04
C LEU A 63 6.26 6.30 2.62
N THR A 64 6.13 4.98 2.76
CA THR A 64 7.12 4.00 2.29
C THR A 64 7.25 4.07 0.76
N GLY A 65 6.12 4.12 0.05
CA GLY A 65 6.08 4.31 -1.41
C GLY A 65 6.73 5.62 -1.86
N LEU A 66 6.51 6.72 -1.14
CA LEU A 66 7.13 8.02 -1.39
C LEU A 66 8.65 7.95 -1.24
N TYR A 67 9.12 7.39 -0.12
CA TYR A 67 10.54 7.24 0.18
C TYR A 67 11.25 6.44 -0.92
N PHE A 68 10.77 5.23 -1.22
CA PHE A 68 11.37 4.41 -2.27
C PHE A 68 11.18 5.04 -3.66
N GLY A 69 10.07 5.71 -3.90
CA GLY A 69 9.78 6.40 -5.16
C GLY A 69 10.80 7.47 -5.49
N ILE A 70 11.10 8.34 -4.53
CA ILE A 70 12.09 9.41 -4.69
C ILE A 70 13.51 8.82 -4.72
N ASN A 71 13.83 7.91 -3.80
CA ASN A 71 15.16 7.31 -3.72
C ASN A 71 15.56 6.58 -5.01
N ARG A 72 14.65 5.80 -5.60
CA ARG A 72 14.92 5.08 -6.86
C ARG A 72 15.11 6.00 -8.05
N VAL A 73 14.35 7.10 -8.13
CA VAL A 73 14.56 8.11 -9.18
C VAL A 73 15.92 8.79 -8.99
N TYR A 74 16.27 9.21 -7.77
CA TYR A 74 17.56 9.82 -7.50
C TYR A 74 18.73 8.88 -7.83
N LEU A 75 18.63 7.60 -7.46
CA LEU A 75 19.62 6.58 -7.80
C LEU A 75 19.72 6.33 -9.30
N SER A 76 18.60 6.36 -10.05
CA SER A 76 18.65 6.20 -11.51
C SER A 76 19.39 7.34 -12.22
N LEU A 77 19.42 8.53 -11.61
CA LEU A 77 20.10 9.70 -12.17
C LEU A 77 21.60 9.74 -11.85
N THR A 78 22.11 8.94 -10.92
CA THR A 78 23.54 8.95 -10.57
C THR A 78 24.42 8.53 -11.74
N GLY A 79 23.93 7.63 -12.60
CA GLY A 79 24.61 7.21 -13.83
C GLY A 79 24.46 8.17 -15.02
N LEU A 80 23.55 9.14 -14.94
CA LEU A 80 23.22 10.05 -16.03
C LEU A 80 23.74 11.48 -15.79
N ILE A 81 23.78 11.91 -14.53
CA ILE A 81 24.15 13.27 -14.13
C ILE A 81 25.18 13.19 -13.01
N ALA A 82 26.45 13.45 -13.34
CA ALA A 82 27.55 13.44 -12.38
C ALA A 82 27.32 14.46 -11.24
N GLU A 83 26.91 15.68 -11.60
CA GLU A 83 26.76 16.80 -10.67
C GLU A 83 25.57 16.62 -9.70
N PRO A 84 25.79 16.58 -8.37
CA PRO A 84 24.73 16.37 -7.38
C PRO A 84 23.67 17.47 -7.37
N SER A 85 24.07 18.74 -7.59
CA SER A 85 23.17 19.89 -7.58
C SER A 85 22.16 19.84 -8.72
N LYS A 86 22.59 19.44 -9.92
CA LYS A 86 21.70 19.24 -11.08
C LYS A 86 20.74 18.08 -10.84
N ARG A 87 21.20 16.96 -10.26
CA ARG A 87 20.33 15.84 -9.89
C ARG A 87 19.18 16.27 -8.98
N LYS A 88 19.48 17.01 -7.90
CA LYS A 88 18.47 17.52 -6.97
C LYS A 88 17.42 18.38 -7.67
N LYS A 89 17.84 19.27 -8.59
CA LYS A 89 16.93 20.09 -9.38
C LYS A 89 16.06 19.24 -10.32
N THR A 90 16.63 18.22 -10.97
CA THR A 90 15.88 17.32 -11.86
C THR A 90 14.82 16.51 -11.13
N ILE A 91 15.10 16.03 -9.91
CA ILE A 91 14.12 15.27 -9.12
C ILE A 91 13.03 16.14 -8.49
N LEU A 92 13.21 17.45 -8.41
CA LEU A 92 12.32 18.34 -7.66
C LEU A 92 10.88 18.24 -8.15
N LEU A 93 10.65 18.37 -9.46
CA LEU A 93 9.31 18.33 -10.03
C LEU A 93 8.64 16.95 -9.85
N PRO A 94 9.29 15.82 -10.19
CA PRO A 94 8.75 14.49 -9.87
C PRO A 94 8.48 14.25 -8.38
N ALA A 95 9.35 14.75 -7.49
CA ALA A 95 9.20 14.60 -6.05
C ALA A 95 8.02 15.42 -5.51
N LEU A 96 7.85 16.65 -5.98
CA LEU A 96 6.70 17.49 -5.63
C LEU A 96 5.38 16.87 -6.11
N PHE A 97 5.37 16.34 -7.33
CA PHE A 97 4.20 15.61 -7.84
C PHE A 97 3.88 14.39 -6.99
N ALA A 98 4.87 13.55 -6.68
CA ALA A 98 4.69 12.38 -5.83
C ALA A 98 4.21 12.76 -4.42
N LEU A 99 4.76 13.82 -3.85
CA LEU A 99 4.36 14.35 -2.55
C LEU A 99 2.90 14.83 -2.57
N ALA A 100 2.49 15.56 -3.60
CA ALA A 100 1.11 16.03 -3.76
C ALA A 100 0.13 14.84 -3.84
N VAL A 101 0.43 13.84 -4.68
CA VAL A 101 -0.40 12.63 -4.80
C VAL A 101 -0.51 11.90 -3.46
N VAL A 102 0.59 11.72 -2.74
CA VAL A 102 0.58 11.06 -1.42
C VAL A 102 -0.24 11.87 -0.40
N ASN A 103 -0.14 13.19 -0.38
CA ASN A 103 -0.95 14.01 0.53
C ASN A 103 -2.45 13.94 0.20
N ILE A 104 -2.82 13.85 -1.08
CA ILE A 104 -4.22 13.62 -1.48
C ILE A 104 -4.73 12.30 -0.92
N PHE A 105 -3.95 11.21 -1.04
CA PHE A 105 -4.35 9.92 -0.48
C PHE A 105 -4.36 9.91 1.05
N LEU A 106 -3.39 10.56 1.71
CA LEU A 106 -3.37 10.66 3.17
C LEU A 106 -4.63 11.38 3.68
N LYS A 107 -5.03 12.48 3.04
CA LYS A 107 -6.29 13.16 3.34
C LYS A 107 -7.50 12.25 3.09
N LEU A 108 -7.51 11.50 1.99
CA LEU A 108 -8.59 10.56 1.72
C LEU A 108 -8.74 9.49 2.81
N TYR A 109 -7.64 8.99 3.35
CA TYR A 109 -7.63 7.90 4.33
C TYR A 109 -7.79 8.35 5.79
N LEU A 110 -7.26 9.53 6.14
CA LEU A 110 -7.27 10.04 7.52
C LEU A 110 -8.45 10.99 7.79
N GLY A 111 -9.11 11.51 6.75
CA GLY A 111 -10.16 12.54 6.85
C GLY A 111 -9.61 13.96 6.79
#